data_AF-A0A8S1EEZ1-F1
#
_entry.id   AF-A0A8S1EEZ1-F1
#
_cell.length_a   1.000
_cell.length_b   1.000
_cell.length_c   1.000
_cell.angle_alpha   90.00
_cell.angle_beta   90.00
_cell.angle_gamma   90.00
#
_symmetry.space_group_name_H-M   'P 1'
#
loop_
_entity.id
_entity.type
_entity.pdbx_description
1 polymer ?
#
loop_
_entity_poly.entity_id
_entity_poly.type
_entity_poly.pdbx_seq_one_letter_code
_entity_poly.pdbx_strand_id
1 'polypeptide(L)'
;MFGYDTQRKTIGGSTVRTPTRSRMTDVPMSSVKKTNERAGTVRMSLGQNSGRRTSFFQKTTTPASRDIRGLMNENVAKIHTFLEEHEGEDALSEKQIRKPNGRSDFVNLFELLFQHLNSNYVVPQGCKLEDEIIPLLKNLGYPCALKPSHFQPIGSGHGYPYLIDALAWLVDLIRSNIDVSNKTDQIFINHSFDQFVVKERTVFYSYMQIFFAEVSENRTLMNDPNFIENRRQKLRDWLQTQDDFEEQAEALRNAEEQFNFECEELCSDKGREQQYRDNLQTFENDFRKANEYKNSVEACLLTSRQTLTSVSAENEEIKQKLQLANDEVQALKNRIEEQNSKFGISGESARKLTMEIANYKDILQATQNKLEEVFKEKWSVTNKAKNAFKKQIASYENLLSLLKKAMSGLVIDIEPFGVPENETTLDAELKRMDRVGIPLIKEKLNAEKIELDCKLSRAKQSQNLDNEKVEIEKEKNEEMKKEQDRINRTRKREREEWKEERCRLEKELDQLQNEKEILTEKIQEIDGLDKQISDEQKAYVALCDLLNNNIQELENRIQEKAEPMVQKMIDMEIEIAVLKKNRKELLETVETF
;
A
#
# COMPACT_ATOMS: atom_id res chain seq x y z
N MET A 1 -24.39 12.88 -47.25
CA MET A 1 -25.25 13.91 -46.62
C MET A 1 -24.42 14.56 -45.51
N PHE A 2 -24.35 15.88 -45.55
CA PHE A 2 -23.50 16.81 -44.77
C PHE A 2 -23.48 16.53 -43.25
N GLY A 3 -22.44 16.87 -42.47
CA GLY A 3 -21.32 17.76 -42.72
C GLY A 3 -20.26 17.69 -41.62
N TYR A 4 -19.11 18.29 -41.94
CA TYR A 4 -17.98 18.58 -41.08
C TYR A 4 -18.35 19.64 -40.05
N ASP A 5 -17.82 19.54 -38.83
CA ASP A 5 -17.51 20.75 -38.07
C ASP A 5 -16.23 20.60 -37.24
N THR A 6 -15.34 21.55 -37.47
CA THR A 6 -14.00 21.64 -36.90
C THR A 6 -13.96 22.98 -36.17
N GLN A 7 -13.71 22.99 -34.86
CA GLN A 7 -13.39 24.25 -34.17
C GLN A 7 -12.15 24.10 -33.28
N ARG A 8 -11.06 24.72 -33.76
CA ARG A 8 -9.97 25.27 -32.94
C ARG A 8 -10.43 26.60 -32.34
N LYS A 9 -10.06 26.89 -31.09
CA LYS A 9 -9.80 28.24 -30.54
C LYS A 9 -8.94 28.07 -29.27
N THR A 10 -7.64 28.33 -29.33
CA THR A 10 -6.88 29.58 -29.08
C THR A 10 -6.50 29.79 -27.61
N ILE A 11 -5.19 29.95 -27.47
CA ILE A 11 -4.36 30.35 -26.33
C ILE A 11 -4.68 31.80 -25.91
N GLY A 12 -4.63 32.07 -24.60
CA GLY A 12 -4.55 33.41 -24.04
C GLY A 12 -3.91 33.35 -22.65
N GLY A 13 -2.67 33.84 -22.52
CA GLY A 13 -2.05 34.11 -21.24
C GLY A 13 -2.12 35.60 -20.90
N SER A 14 -2.09 35.94 -19.61
CA SER A 14 -1.57 37.23 -19.13
C SER A 14 -1.32 37.26 -17.61
N THR A 15 -0.03 37.39 -17.26
CA THR A 15 0.57 38.32 -16.28
C THR A 15 0.00 38.56 -14.87
N VAL A 16 0.78 38.13 -13.87
CA VAL A 16 1.43 38.89 -12.77
C VAL A 16 0.62 39.97 -12.04
N ARG A 17 0.55 39.87 -10.68
CA ARG A 17 0.99 40.91 -9.73
C ARG A 17 0.93 40.46 -8.25
N THR A 18 2.09 40.49 -7.61
CA THR A 18 2.29 40.61 -6.15
C THR A 18 1.91 42.01 -5.64
N PRO A 19 1.61 42.14 -4.34
CA PRO A 19 2.30 43.14 -3.52
C PRO A 19 2.71 42.52 -2.16
N THR A 20 4.00 42.42 -1.82
CA THR A 20 4.86 43.41 -1.14
C THR A 20 4.31 44.08 0.12
N ARG A 21 5.19 44.05 1.12
CA ARG A 21 5.10 44.33 2.55
C ARG A 21 5.55 45.77 2.86
N SER A 22 5.06 46.37 3.95
CA SER A 22 5.68 47.49 4.70
C SER A 22 5.02 47.52 6.09
N ARG A 23 5.62 47.24 7.25
CA ARG A 23 6.87 47.64 7.93
C ARG A 23 6.80 49.02 8.61
N MET A 24 6.86 49.01 9.94
CA MET A 24 7.34 50.08 10.84
C MET A 24 7.59 49.38 12.21
N THR A 25 8.82 49.02 12.62
CA THR A 25 9.87 49.81 13.35
C THR A 25 9.36 50.25 14.74
N ASP A 26 10.02 50.07 15.90
CA ASP A 26 11.43 49.97 16.25
C ASP A 26 11.71 49.21 17.58
N VAL A 27 12.95 48.72 17.67
CA VAL A 27 13.73 48.12 18.78
C VAL A 27 14.23 49.29 19.71
N PRO A 28 15.10 49.18 20.74
CA PRO A 28 15.86 48.04 21.29
C PRO A 28 15.99 48.00 22.85
N MET A 29 16.48 46.93 23.48
CA MET A 29 17.90 46.66 23.81
C MET A 29 17.97 45.33 24.58
N SER A 30 18.76 44.35 24.12
CA SER A 30 20.08 43.94 24.66
C SER A 30 20.02 43.20 26.02
N SER A 31 20.78 42.17 26.36
CA SER A 31 21.85 41.42 25.71
C SER A 31 22.09 40.12 26.52
N VAL A 32 22.37 39.02 25.81
CA VAL A 32 23.32 37.92 26.09
C VAL A 32 23.80 37.65 27.54
N LYS A 33 23.62 36.42 28.05
CA LYS A 33 24.68 35.40 28.33
C LYS A 33 24.31 34.36 29.41
N LYS A 34 24.52 33.09 29.02
CA LYS A 34 25.27 32.01 29.72
C LYS A 34 24.75 31.35 31.02
N THR A 35 24.48 30.05 30.86
CA THR A 35 25.07 28.86 31.53
C THR A 35 25.03 28.69 33.06
N ASN A 36 24.71 27.44 33.41
CA ASN A 36 25.35 26.55 34.39
C ASN A 36 24.71 26.35 35.77
N GLU A 37 24.26 25.10 35.97
CA GLU A 37 24.72 24.14 36.99
C GLU A 37 25.01 24.61 38.43
N ARG A 38 24.21 24.04 39.35
CA ARG A 38 24.59 23.17 40.48
C ARG A 38 25.43 23.72 41.66
N ALA A 39 25.02 23.21 42.83
CA ALA A 39 25.71 23.12 44.12
C ALA A 39 25.73 24.42 44.95
N GLY A 40 25.46 24.41 46.25
CA GLY A 40 25.19 23.34 47.21
C GLY A 40 25.33 23.93 48.63
N THR A 41 24.92 23.21 49.66
CA THR A 41 25.73 23.11 50.89
C THR A 41 25.26 21.98 51.77
N VAL A 42 26.26 21.17 52.11
CA VAL A 42 26.24 19.98 52.95
C VAL A 42 26.41 20.41 54.42
N ARG A 43 25.80 19.68 55.35
CA ARG A 43 26.39 19.50 56.69
C ARG A 43 26.50 18.02 57.01
N MET A 44 27.76 17.59 57.15
CA MET A 44 28.21 16.29 57.63
C MET A 44 28.22 16.26 59.16
N SER A 45 27.98 15.09 59.76
CA SER A 45 28.68 14.69 60.98
C SER A 45 29.01 13.20 60.94
N LEU A 46 30.28 12.94 61.28
CA LEU A 46 30.99 11.66 61.39
C LEU A 46 30.33 10.63 62.31
N GLY A 47 30.45 9.36 61.93
CA GLY A 47 30.21 8.19 62.78
C GLY A 47 30.73 6.91 62.11
N GLN A 48 31.67 6.24 62.77
CA GLN A 48 32.61 5.23 62.27
C GLN A 48 32.05 3.91 61.70
N ASN A 49 32.83 3.35 60.77
CA ASN A 49 32.95 1.96 60.30
C ASN A 49 32.27 0.84 61.11
N SER A 50 31.53 -0.02 60.40
CA SER A 50 31.79 -1.47 60.40
C SER A 50 31.11 -2.13 59.20
N GLY A 51 31.90 -2.83 58.38
CA GLY A 51 31.41 -3.53 57.20
C GLY A 51 30.45 -4.65 57.54
N ARG A 52 29.25 -4.65 56.94
CA ARG A 52 28.40 -5.84 56.80
C ARG A 52 27.72 -5.85 55.45
N ARG A 53 28.25 -6.74 54.60
CA ARG A 53 27.57 -7.65 53.66
C ARG A 53 26.17 -7.24 53.20
N THR A 54 26.08 -7.01 51.89
CA THR A 54 24.87 -7.02 51.07
C THR A 54 24.06 -8.30 51.31
N SER A 55 22.91 -8.18 51.97
CA SER A 55 21.86 -9.21 52.00
C SER A 55 20.56 -8.59 51.51
N PHE A 56 20.04 -9.11 50.40
CA PHE A 56 18.84 -8.71 49.66
C PHE A 56 17.50 -8.91 50.40
N PHE A 57 17.52 -9.03 51.72
CA PHE A 57 16.34 -9.07 52.57
C PHE A 57 16.52 -8.07 53.71
N GLN A 58 16.26 -6.80 53.41
CA GLN A 58 16.01 -5.81 54.47
C GLN A 58 14.68 -6.16 55.14
N LYS A 59 14.74 -6.39 56.45
CA LYS A 59 13.59 -6.10 57.32
C LYS A 59 13.15 -4.68 56.98
N THR A 60 11.88 -4.55 56.62
CA THR A 60 11.18 -3.31 56.29
C THR A 60 11.74 -2.14 57.10
N THR A 61 12.43 -1.24 56.41
CA THR A 61 12.63 0.12 56.89
C THR A 61 11.27 0.64 57.31
N THR A 62 11.15 1.05 58.58
CA THR A 62 10.01 1.84 59.06
C THR A 62 9.63 2.86 57.97
N PRO A 63 8.35 2.93 57.56
CA PRO A 63 7.94 3.90 56.55
C PRO A 63 8.44 5.28 56.96
N ALA A 64 8.90 6.08 55.99
CA ALA A 64 9.21 7.49 56.24
C ALA A 64 8.08 8.14 57.04
N SER A 65 8.39 9.05 57.96
CA SER A 65 7.42 9.71 58.83
C SER A 65 6.31 10.34 57.98
N ARG A 66 5.18 9.65 57.85
CA ARG A 66 3.99 10.10 57.12
C ARG A 66 3.39 11.27 57.91
N ASP A 67 3.02 12.36 57.23
CA ASP A 67 2.38 13.51 57.87
C ASP A 67 0.90 13.22 58.20
N ILE A 68 0.69 12.32 59.16
CA ILE A 68 -0.62 11.82 59.58
C ILE A 68 -1.54 12.95 60.09
N ARG A 69 -0.97 14.06 60.57
CA ARG A 69 -1.74 15.20 61.07
C ARG A 69 -2.19 16.13 59.95
N GLY A 70 -1.34 16.40 58.96
CA GLY A 70 -1.73 17.17 57.77
C GLY A 70 -2.81 16.45 56.95
N LEU A 71 -2.73 15.11 56.87
CA LEU A 71 -3.64 14.25 56.13
C LEU A 71 -4.98 13.99 56.84
N MET A 72 -5.20 14.48 58.06
CA MET A 72 -6.39 14.15 58.84
C MET A 72 -7.69 14.59 58.13
N ASN A 73 -7.72 15.77 57.53
CA ASN A 73 -8.91 16.29 56.84
C ASN A 73 -9.24 15.46 55.59
N GLU A 74 -8.22 15.11 54.81
CA GLU A 74 -8.35 14.29 53.61
C GLU A 74 -8.81 12.87 53.94
N ASN A 75 -8.26 12.29 55.01
CA ASN A 75 -8.64 10.96 55.47
C ASN A 75 -10.09 10.92 56.00
N VAL A 76 -10.54 11.95 56.71
CA VAL A 76 -11.94 12.07 57.15
C VAL A 76 -12.88 12.20 55.94
N ALA A 77 -12.55 13.07 54.98
CA ALA A 77 -13.35 13.21 53.76
C ALA A 77 -13.42 11.89 52.98
N LYS A 78 -12.29 11.18 52.85
CA LYS A 78 -12.24 9.88 52.18
C LYS A 78 -13.17 8.84 52.83
N ILE A 79 -13.18 8.76 54.15
CA ILE A 79 -14.05 7.83 54.89
C ILE A 79 -15.51 8.23 54.70
N HIS A 80 -15.84 9.52 54.81
CA HIS A 80 -17.20 10.02 54.60
C HIS A 80 -17.72 9.69 53.20
N THR A 81 -16.96 10.03 52.15
CA THR A 81 -17.34 9.74 50.75
C THR A 81 -17.56 8.25 50.53
N PHE A 82 -16.72 7.39 51.12
CA PHE A 82 -16.90 5.95 51.00
C PHE A 82 -18.19 5.46 51.68
N LEU A 83 -18.52 5.97 52.88
CA LEU A 83 -19.75 5.60 53.58
C LEU A 83 -21.00 6.14 52.87
N GLU A 84 -20.93 7.35 52.32
CA GLU A 84 -22.01 7.95 51.52
C GLU A 84 -22.29 7.12 50.25
N GLU A 85 -21.25 6.59 49.60
CA GLU A 85 -21.36 5.72 48.41
C GLU A 85 -22.04 4.38 48.71
N HIS A 86 -21.90 3.82 49.92
CA HIS A 86 -22.34 2.45 50.23
C HIS A 86 -23.55 2.35 51.18
N GLU A 87 -23.73 3.32 52.09
CA GLU A 87 -24.78 3.34 53.11
C GLU A 87 -25.87 4.41 52.86
N GLY A 88 -25.64 5.33 51.92
CA GLY A 88 -26.64 6.32 51.50
C GLY A 88 -27.10 7.25 52.63
N GLU A 89 -28.40 7.26 52.94
CA GLU A 89 -29.01 8.16 53.94
C GLU A 89 -28.61 7.86 55.39
N ASP A 90 -28.08 6.67 55.69
CA ASP A 90 -27.63 6.26 57.03
C ASP A 90 -26.14 6.56 57.29
N ALA A 91 -25.44 7.23 56.37
CA ALA A 91 -24.02 7.51 56.48
C ALA A 91 -23.67 8.45 57.65
N LEU A 92 -22.59 8.13 58.38
CA LEU A 92 -22.08 8.95 59.48
C LEU A 92 -21.58 10.32 58.97
N SER A 93 -21.99 11.41 59.63
CA SER A 93 -21.58 12.76 59.25
C SER A 93 -20.06 12.99 59.41
N GLU A 94 -19.47 13.80 58.53
CA GLU A 94 -18.05 14.18 58.60
C GLU A 94 -17.65 14.73 59.99
N LYS A 95 -18.58 15.40 60.68
CA LYS A 95 -18.38 15.90 62.05
C LYS A 95 -18.23 14.78 63.08
N GLN A 96 -19.01 13.71 62.94
CA GLN A 96 -18.98 12.53 63.83
C GLN A 96 -17.72 11.69 63.58
N ILE A 97 -17.27 11.58 62.32
CA ILE A 97 -16.03 10.92 61.96
C ILE A 97 -14.82 11.73 62.45
N ARG A 98 -14.86 13.07 62.39
CA ARG A 98 -13.76 13.92 62.87
C ARG A 98 -13.61 13.92 64.39
N LYS A 99 -14.72 13.85 65.11
CA LYS A 99 -14.79 13.89 66.58
C LYS A 99 -15.86 12.90 67.06
N PRO A 100 -15.49 11.64 67.37
CA PRO A 100 -16.42 10.67 67.91
C PRO A 100 -16.82 11.07 69.33
N ASN A 101 -18.09 10.89 69.71
CA ASN A 101 -18.60 11.28 71.03
C ASN A 101 -18.30 10.22 72.12
N GLY A 102 -17.51 9.20 71.79
CA GLY A 102 -17.08 8.18 72.73
C GLY A 102 -16.51 6.95 72.04
N ARG A 103 -16.32 5.90 72.84
CA ARG A 103 -15.83 4.59 72.39
C ARG A 103 -16.82 3.89 71.45
N SER A 104 -18.12 4.04 71.70
CA SER A 104 -19.19 3.43 70.90
C SER A 104 -19.13 3.88 69.44
N ASP A 105 -18.95 5.18 69.20
CA ASP A 105 -19.01 5.74 67.85
C ASP A 105 -17.84 5.26 66.99
N PHE A 106 -16.66 5.12 67.60
CA PHE A 106 -15.49 4.55 66.92
C PHE A 106 -15.65 3.05 66.64
N VAL A 107 -16.27 2.29 67.56
CA VAL A 107 -16.56 0.87 67.34
C VAL A 107 -17.53 0.70 66.18
N ASN A 108 -18.64 1.46 66.20
CA ASN A 108 -19.63 1.42 65.14
C ASN A 108 -18.99 1.77 63.79
N LEU A 109 -18.19 2.86 63.73
CA LEU A 109 -17.48 3.25 62.51
C LEU A 109 -16.52 2.16 62.00
N PHE A 110 -15.78 1.50 62.91
CA PHE A 110 -14.88 0.42 62.55
C PHE A 110 -15.63 -0.82 62.06
N GLU A 111 -16.74 -1.17 62.72
CA GLU A 111 -17.61 -2.30 62.35
C GLU A 111 -18.23 -2.09 60.96
N LEU A 112 -18.81 -0.92 60.70
CA LEU A 112 -19.42 -0.55 59.41
C LEU A 112 -18.40 -0.73 58.28
N LEU A 113 -17.19 -0.19 58.45
CA LEU A 113 -16.12 -0.35 57.47
C LEU A 113 -15.67 -1.80 57.33
N PHE A 114 -15.44 -2.51 58.44
CA PHE A 114 -14.90 -3.86 58.39
C PHE A 114 -15.91 -4.91 57.89
N GLN A 115 -17.21 -4.63 58.00
CA GLN A 115 -18.27 -5.49 57.46
C GLN A 115 -18.23 -5.63 55.93
N HIS A 116 -17.64 -4.65 55.22
CA HIS A 116 -17.37 -4.79 53.79
C HIS A 116 -16.32 -5.86 53.46
N LEU A 117 -15.46 -6.25 54.41
CA LEU A 117 -14.53 -7.38 54.25
C LEU A 117 -15.09 -8.68 54.84
N ASN A 118 -15.87 -8.59 55.92
CA ASN A 118 -16.50 -9.73 56.55
C ASN A 118 -17.88 -9.36 57.08
N SER A 119 -18.93 -9.75 56.35
CA SER A 119 -20.32 -9.37 56.60
C SER A 119 -20.86 -9.75 57.98
N ASN A 120 -20.22 -10.68 58.70
CA ASN A 120 -20.65 -11.15 60.02
C ASN A 120 -19.78 -10.61 61.17
N TYR A 121 -18.90 -9.64 60.91
CA TYR A 121 -18.02 -9.11 61.94
C TYR A 121 -18.77 -8.20 62.93
N VAL A 122 -18.60 -8.49 64.21
CA VAL A 122 -19.02 -7.68 65.35
C VAL A 122 -17.88 -7.69 66.36
N VAL A 123 -17.52 -6.53 66.89
CA VAL A 123 -16.46 -6.42 67.88
C VAL A 123 -16.91 -7.10 69.18
N PRO A 124 -16.11 -8.05 69.74
CA PRO A 124 -16.49 -8.76 70.95
C PRO A 124 -16.78 -7.82 72.13
N GLN A 125 -17.98 -7.91 72.70
CA GLN A 125 -18.38 -7.12 73.86
C GLN A 125 -17.50 -7.47 75.08
N GLY A 126 -16.92 -6.45 75.73
CA GLY A 126 -16.08 -6.62 76.92
C GLY A 126 -14.57 -6.75 76.66
N CYS A 127 -14.12 -6.77 75.39
CA CYS A 127 -12.69 -6.75 75.06
C CYS A 127 -12.12 -5.32 75.02
N LYS A 128 -10.81 -5.18 75.26
CA LYS A 128 -10.07 -3.93 75.01
C LYS A 128 -9.95 -3.72 73.50
N LEU A 129 -10.15 -2.48 73.03
CA LEU A 129 -10.20 -2.24 71.57
C LEU A 129 -8.82 -2.40 70.94
N GLU A 130 -7.80 -1.97 71.67
CA GLU A 130 -6.41 -2.12 71.30
C GLU A 130 -6.00 -3.59 71.13
N ASP A 131 -6.60 -4.51 71.90
CA ASP A 131 -6.27 -5.94 71.86
C ASP A 131 -6.93 -6.65 70.66
N GLU A 132 -8.00 -6.09 70.10
CA GLU A 132 -8.72 -6.63 68.94
C GLU A 132 -8.28 -5.94 67.63
N ILE A 133 -8.30 -4.62 67.59
CA ILE A 133 -8.12 -3.83 66.36
C ILE A 133 -6.65 -3.80 65.92
N ILE A 134 -5.69 -3.73 66.85
CA ILE A 134 -4.26 -3.67 66.48
C ILE A 134 -3.81 -4.99 65.82
N PRO A 135 -4.10 -6.18 66.37
CA PRO A 135 -3.81 -7.43 65.69
C PRO A 135 -4.55 -7.59 64.36
N LEU A 136 -5.82 -7.16 64.29
CA LEU A 136 -6.62 -7.27 63.07
C LEU A 136 -6.01 -6.46 61.93
N LEU A 137 -5.73 -5.17 62.14
CA LEU A 137 -5.07 -4.31 61.16
C LEU A 137 -3.66 -4.81 60.80
N LYS A 138 -2.92 -5.35 61.76
CA LYS A 138 -1.60 -5.95 61.51
C LYS A 138 -1.71 -7.20 60.62
N ASN A 139 -2.70 -8.06 60.83
CA ASN A 139 -2.93 -9.25 60.02
C ASN A 139 -3.39 -8.90 58.60
N LEU A 140 -4.11 -7.80 58.42
CA LEU A 140 -4.45 -7.23 57.12
C LEU A 140 -3.25 -6.57 56.42
N GLY A 141 -2.12 -6.40 57.11
CA GLY A 141 -0.89 -5.83 56.56
C GLY A 141 -0.78 -4.31 56.68
N TYR A 142 -1.45 -3.68 57.63
CA TYR A 142 -1.34 -2.23 57.87
C TYR A 142 0.14 -1.84 58.13
N PRO A 143 0.71 -0.90 57.35
CA PRO A 143 2.14 -0.64 57.35
C PRO A 143 2.65 0.17 58.56
N CYS A 144 1.77 0.87 59.28
CA CYS A 144 2.15 1.73 60.41
C CYS A 144 1.86 1.05 61.76
N ALA A 145 2.77 1.18 62.73
CA ALA A 145 2.55 0.59 64.05
C ALA A 145 1.58 1.42 64.89
N LEU A 146 0.41 0.87 65.21
CA LEU A 146 -0.52 1.44 66.19
C LEU A 146 -0.07 1.08 67.60
N LYS A 147 -0.10 2.06 68.51
CA LYS A 147 0.20 1.87 69.93
C LYS A 147 -1.11 1.85 70.73
N PRO A 148 -1.20 1.07 71.83
CA PRO A 148 -2.38 1.08 72.71
C PRO A 148 -2.75 2.49 73.21
N SER A 149 -1.76 3.36 73.41
CA SER A 149 -1.97 4.75 73.82
C SER A 149 -2.78 5.60 72.82
N HIS A 150 -2.89 5.20 71.56
CA HIS A 150 -3.71 5.92 70.57
C HIS A 150 -5.22 5.75 70.83
N PHE A 151 -5.62 4.71 71.56
CA PHE A 151 -7.01 4.40 71.91
C PHE A 151 -7.46 5.02 73.25
N GLN A 152 -6.59 5.74 73.97
CA GLN A 152 -6.89 6.26 75.31
C GLN A 152 -6.52 7.75 75.47
N PRO A 153 -7.50 8.69 75.53
CA PRO A 153 -8.92 8.53 75.19
C PRO A 153 -9.18 8.59 73.68
N ILE A 154 -10.21 7.87 73.22
CA ILE A 154 -10.69 7.92 71.84
C ILE A 154 -11.19 9.33 71.53
N GLY A 155 -10.82 9.89 70.38
CA GLY A 155 -11.07 11.29 70.02
C GLY A 155 -10.04 12.28 70.54
N SER A 156 -8.95 11.83 71.19
CA SER A 156 -7.86 12.72 71.60
C SER A 156 -7.10 13.30 70.40
N GLY A 157 -6.78 14.60 70.44
CA GLY A 157 -6.08 15.30 69.35
C GLY A 157 -4.67 14.76 69.02
N HIS A 158 -4.09 13.92 69.89
CA HIS A 158 -2.77 13.32 69.70
C HIS A 158 -2.81 11.88 69.18
N GLY A 159 -3.81 11.07 69.58
CA GLY A 159 -3.92 9.66 69.17
C GLY A 159 -4.87 9.44 68.00
N TYR A 160 -5.94 10.25 67.92
CA TYR A 160 -7.01 10.05 66.95
C TYR A 160 -6.61 10.19 65.47
N PRO A 161 -5.70 11.11 65.08
CA PRO A 161 -5.23 11.18 63.69
C PRO A 161 -4.63 9.85 63.18
N TYR A 162 -3.96 9.09 64.05
CA TYR A 162 -3.38 7.79 63.71
C TYR A 162 -4.46 6.70 63.51
N LEU A 163 -5.57 6.79 64.25
CA LEU A 163 -6.69 5.87 64.08
C LEU A 163 -7.45 6.18 62.79
N ILE A 164 -7.66 7.46 62.49
CA ILE A 164 -8.29 7.90 61.23
C ILE A 164 -7.43 7.51 60.02
N ASP A 165 -6.11 7.64 60.09
CA ASP A 165 -5.22 7.17 59.00
C ASP A 165 -5.33 5.65 58.78
N ALA A 166 -5.46 4.87 59.86
CA ALA A 166 -5.69 3.44 59.75
C ALA A 166 -7.06 3.09 59.15
N LEU A 167 -8.11 3.83 59.50
CA LEU A 167 -9.44 3.68 58.90
C LEU A 167 -9.47 4.09 57.42
N ALA A 168 -8.80 5.18 57.06
CA ALA A 168 -8.69 5.63 55.67
C ALA A 168 -7.90 4.62 54.82
N TRP A 169 -6.87 4.00 55.39
CA TRP A 169 -6.18 2.88 54.74
C TRP A 169 -7.09 1.65 54.61
N LEU A 170 -7.92 1.35 55.62
CA LEU A 170 -8.89 0.26 55.54
C LEU A 170 -9.90 0.49 54.41
N VAL A 171 -10.36 1.73 54.21
CA VAL A 171 -11.19 2.12 53.06
C VAL A 171 -10.47 1.86 51.73
N ASP A 172 -9.19 2.25 51.62
CA ASP A 172 -8.39 1.99 50.41
C ASP A 172 -8.23 0.47 50.15
N LEU A 173 -8.06 -0.32 51.22
CA LEU A 173 -8.00 -1.78 51.13
C LEU A 173 -9.34 -2.38 50.68
N ILE A 174 -10.45 -1.90 51.22
CA ILE A 174 -11.81 -2.35 50.85
C ILE A 174 -12.09 -2.03 49.39
N ARG A 175 -11.84 -0.80 48.94
CA ARG A 175 -11.99 -0.41 47.52
C ARG A 175 -11.16 -1.30 46.61
N SER A 176 -9.89 -1.55 46.99
CA SER A 176 -9.01 -2.45 46.24
C SER A 176 -9.55 -3.88 46.21
N ASN A 177 -10.12 -4.37 47.31
CA ASN A 177 -10.73 -5.70 47.37
C ASN A 177 -11.96 -5.80 46.46
N ILE A 178 -12.85 -4.80 46.50
CA ILE A 178 -14.03 -4.73 45.63
C ILE A 178 -13.61 -4.70 44.15
N ASP A 179 -12.64 -3.85 43.79
CA ASP A 179 -12.12 -3.73 42.43
C ASP A 179 -11.48 -5.04 41.94
N VAL A 180 -10.70 -5.69 42.80
CA VAL A 180 -10.11 -6.99 42.49
C VAL A 180 -11.21 -8.02 42.33
N SER A 181 -12.17 -8.14 43.27
CA SER A 181 -13.28 -9.10 43.20
C SER A 181 -14.08 -8.94 41.90
N ASN A 182 -14.43 -7.71 41.51
CA ASN A 182 -15.14 -7.42 40.26
C ASN A 182 -14.35 -7.81 38.99
N LYS A 183 -13.01 -7.79 39.07
CA LYS A 183 -12.12 -8.17 37.96
C LYS A 183 -11.69 -9.64 38.02
N THR A 184 -11.87 -10.31 39.16
CA THR A 184 -11.33 -11.65 39.41
C THR A 184 -12.05 -12.74 38.62
N ASP A 185 -13.30 -12.49 38.21
CA ASP A 185 -14.01 -13.29 37.20
C ASP A 185 -13.21 -13.41 35.89
N GLN A 186 -12.36 -12.43 35.57
CA GLN A 186 -11.49 -12.46 34.40
C GLN A 186 -10.08 -12.97 34.70
N ILE A 187 -9.61 -12.89 35.95
CA ILE A 187 -8.21 -13.18 36.32
C ILE A 187 -7.95 -14.68 36.48
N PHE A 188 -8.88 -15.45 37.07
CA PHE A 188 -8.72 -16.92 37.16
C PHE A 188 -8.86 -17.62 35.80
N ILE A 189 -9.46 -16.95 34.83
CA ILE A 189 -9.73 -17.45 33.47
C ILE A 189 -8.52 -17.24 32.53
N ASN A 190 -7.61 -16.30 32.85
CA ASN A 190 -6.59 -15.84 31.89
C ASN A 190 -5.17 -16.34 32.18
N HIS A 191 -4.97 -17.23 33.14
CA HIS A 191 -3.67 -17.87 33.37
C HIS A 191 -3.64 -19.26 32.72
N SER A 192 -3.10 -19.29 31.49
CA SER A 192 -2.41 -20.43 30.88
C SER A 192 -3.23 -21.66 30.44
N PHE A 193 -4.55 -21.54 30.29
CA PHE A 193 -5.35 -22.57 29.61
C PHE A 193 -5.92 -22.02 28.31
N ASP A 194 -5.90 -22.86 27.28
CA ASP A 194 -6.65 -22.64 26.03
C ASP A 194 -8.06 -22.16 26.39
N GLN A 195 -8.55 -21.10 25.75
CA GLN A 195 -9.81 -20.44 26.08
C GLN A 195 -10.98 -21.44 26.09
N PHE A 196 -10.88 -22.50 25.30
CA PHE A 196 -11.80 -23.63 25.29
C PHE A 196 -11.76 -24.44 26.60
N VAL A 197 -10.57 -24.80 27.09
CA VAL A 197 -10.38 -25.53 28.35
C VAL A 197 -10.82 -24.71 29.56
N VAL A 198 -10.68 -23.38 29.50
CA VAL A 198 -11.14 -22.49 30.57
C VAL A 198 -12.66 -22.44 30.64
N LYS A 199 -13.35 -22.34 29.49
CA LYS A 199 -14.81 -22.39 29.44
C LYS A 199 -15.32 -23.73 29.99
N GLU A 200 -14.74 -24.85 29.55
CA GLU A 200 -15.10 -26.19 30.03
C GLU A 200 -14.94 -26.31 31.54
N ARG A 201 -13.80 -25.88 32.09
CA ARG A 201 -13.55 -25.91 33.55
C ARG A 201 -14.49 -24.99 34.31
N THR A 202 -14.79 -23.81 33.79
CA THR A 202 -15.70 -22.85 34.44
C THR A 202 -17.11 -23.43 34.53
N VAL A 203 -17.60 -24.03 33.45
CA VAL A 203 -18.88 -24.74 33.40
C VAL A 203 -18.89 -25.95 34.34
N PHE A 204 -17.77 -26.69 34.40
CA PHE A 204 -17.64 -27.81 35.33
C PHE A 204 -17.65 -27.36 36.79
N TYR A 205 -16.93 -26.29 37.14
CA TYR A 205 -16.89 -25.77 38.51
C TYR A 205 -18.24 -25.19 38.93
N SER A 206 -18.93 -24.45 38.05
CA SER A 206 -20.27 -23.92 38.35
C SER A 206 -21.29 -25.06 38.52
N TYR A 207 -21.23 -26.09 37.66
CA TYR A 207 -22.03 -27.30 37.81
C TYR A 207 -21.78 -27.98 39.15
N MET A 208 -20.51 -28.19 39.51
CA MET A 208 -20.12 -28.82 40.77
C MET A 208 -20.55 -27.98 41.97
N GLN A 209 -20.38 -26.66 41.94
CA GLN A 209 -20.77 -25.77 43.03
C GLN A 209 -22.27 -25.85 43.32
N ILE A 210 -23.11 -25.79 42.29
CA ILE A 210 -24.56 -25.87 42.48
C ILE A 210 -24.96 -27.29 42.93
N PHE A 211 -24.35 -28.31 42.33
CA PHE A 211 -24.57 -29.70 42.74
C PHE A 211 -24.21 -29.92 44.21
N PHE A 212 -23.07 -29.42 44.66
CA PHE A 212 -22.65 -29.52 46.05
C PHE A 212 -23.53 -28.70 46.99
N ALA A 213 -24.03 -27.53 46.58
CA ALA A 213 -24.97 -26.74 47.40
C ALA A 213 -26.28 -27.50 47.63
N GLU A 214 -26.90 -28.02 46.56
CA GLU A 214 -28.16 -28.79 46.64
C GLU A 214 -28.00 -30.09 47.44
N VAL A 215 -26.86 -30.77 47.30
CA VAL A 215 -26.54 -31.98 48.09
C VAL A 215 -26.20 -31.65 49.54
N SER A 216 -25.65 -30.47 49.83
CA SER A 216 -25.36 -30.03 51.20
C SER A 216 -26.64 -29.70 51.97
N GLU A 217 -27.66 -29.17 51.27
CA GLU A 217 -29.01 -28.95 51.83
C GLU A 217 -29.77 -30.27 52.00
N ASN A 218 -29.63 -31.22 51.06
CA ASN A 218 -30.25 -32.53 51.16
C ASN A 218 -29.32 -33.67 50.69
N ARG A 219 -28.65 -34.29 51.67
CA ARG A 219 -27.63 -35.33 51.45
C ARG A 219 -28.17 -36.61 50.81
N THR A 220 -29.49 -36.82 50.80
CA THR A 220 -30.12 -38.00 50.19
C THR A 220 -30.22 -37.90 48.65
N LEU A 221 -30.15 -36.68 48.10
CA LEU A 221 -30.21 -36.42 46.65
C LEU A 221 -29.03 -37.02 45.88
N MET A 222 -27.87 -37.23 46.53
CA MET A 222 -26.70 -37.86 45.89
C MET A 222 -26.97 -39.30 45.47
N ASN A 223 -27.90 -39.98 46.14
CA ASN A 223 -28.27 -41.36 45.85
C ASN A 223 -29.51 -41.47 44.96
N ASP A 224 -30.12 -40.34 44.56
CA ASP A 224 -31.27 -40.30 43.66
C ASP A 224 -30.78 -40.27 42.19
N PRO A 225 -30.98 -41.34 41.41
CA PRO A 225 -30.58 -41.38 40.00
C PRO A 225 -31.30 -40.32 39.15
N ASN A 226 -32.55 -39.98 39.51
CA ASN A 226 -33.36 -39.03 38.73
C ASN A 226 -32.87 -37.59 38.92
N PHE A 227 -32.41 -37.25 40.12
CA PHE A 227 -31.81 -35.94 40.40
C PHE A 227 -30.55 -35.71 39.56
N ILE A 228 -29.64 -36.68 39.52
CA ILE A 228 -28.39 -36.60 38.75
C ILE A 228 -28.68 -36.50 37.24
N GLU A 229 -29.64 -37.28 36.72
CA GLU A 229 -30.00 -37.25 35.31
C GLU A 229 -30.70 -35.94 34.91
N ASN A 230 -31.61 -35.43 35.74
CA ASN A 230 -32.25 -34.13 35.53
C ASN A 230 -31.21 -33.00 35.49
N ARG A 231 -30.23 -33.04 36.40
CA ARG A 231 -29.14 -32.06 36.44
C ARG A 231 -28.24 -32.15 35.20
N ARG A 232 -27.92 -33.37 34.74
CA ARG A 232 -27.20 -33.59 33.47
C ARG A 232 -27.98 -33.04 32.27
N GLN A 233 -29.30 -33.21 32.26
CA GLN A 233 -30.14 -32.67 31.19
C GLN A 233 -30.16 -31.15 31.18
N LYS A 234 -30.35 -30.51 32.34
CA LYS A 234 -30.29 -29.03 32.45
C LYS A 234 -28.94 -28.45 32.01
N LEU A 235 -27.83 -29.14 32.29
CA LEU A 235 -26.51 -28.73 31.82
C LEU A 235 -26.40 -28.83 30.29
N ARG A 236 -26.94 -29.90 29.69
CA ARG A 236 -27.00 -30.06 28.23
C ARG A 236 -27.85 -28.96 27.59
N ASP A 237 -29.03 -28.70 28.12
CA ASP A 237 -29.94 -27.67 27.60
C ASP A 237 -29.30 -26.28 27.70
N TRP A 238 -28.61 -25.98 28.81
CA TRP A 238 -27.88 -24.72 29.00
C TRP A 238 -26.70 -24.56 28.02
N LEU A 239 -25.92 -25.62 27.81
CA LEU A 239 -24.82 -25.62 26.82
C LEU A 239 -25.34 -25.42 25.39
N GLN A 240 -26.45 -26.09 25.04
CA GLN A 240 -27.10 -25.92 23.74
C GLN A 240 -27.69 -24.51 23.54
N THR A 241 -28.03 -23.81 24.61
CA THR A 241 -28.57 -22.44 24.55
C THR A 241 -27.46 -21.36 24.51
N GLN A 242 -26.27 -21.67 25.01
CA GLN A 242 -25.16 -20.71 25.11
C GLN A 242 -24.23 -20.71 23.90
N ASP A 243 -24.05 -21.87 23.26
CA ASP A 243 -23.28 -22.01 22.04
C ASP A 243 -24.24 -22.41 20.92
N ASP A 244 -24.52 -21.50 19.97
CA ASP A 244 -25.14 -21.82 18.68
C ASP A 244 -24.14 -22.63 17.84
N PHE A 245 -23.78 -23.82 18.33
CA PHE A 245 -22.92 -24.77 17.64
C PHE A 245 -23.48 -25.14 16.26
N GLU A 246 -24.80 -25.04 16.10
CA GLU A 246 -25.48 -25.27 14.82
C GLU A 246 -25.19 -24.15 13.82
N GLU A 247 -25.23 -22.88 14.26
CA GLU A 247 -24.84 -21.73 13.43
C GLU A 247 -23.33 -21.76 13.11
N GLN A 248 -22.48 -22.11 14.09
CA GLN A 248 -21.04 -22.26 13.85
C GLN A 248 -20.71 -23.42 12.90
N ALA A 249 -21.42 -24.55 13.02
CA ALA A 249 -21.25 -25.68 12.11
C ALA A 249 -21.74 -25.35 10.69
N GLU A 250 -22.83 -24.59 10.57
CA GLU A 250 -23.35 -24.10 9.28
C GLU A 250 -22.40 -23.08 8.65
N ALA A 251 -21.83 -22.16 9.44
CA ALA A 251 -20.80 -21.23 8.98
C ALA A 251 -19.53 -21.95 8.49
N LEU A 252 -19.09 -23.00 9.20
CA LEU A 252 -17.94 -23.82 8.78
C LEU A 252 -18.23 -24.60 7.49
N ARG A 253 -19.43 -25.16 7.33
CA ARG A 253 -19.84 -25.83 6.08
C ARG A 253 -19.88 -24.85 4.91
N ASN A 254 -20.45 -23.67 5.10
CA ASN A 254 -20.48 -22.63 4.07
C ASN A 254 -19.06 -22.18 3.68
N ALA A 255 -18.15 -22.08 4.65
CA ALA A 255 -16.74 -21.77 4.38
C ALA A 255 -16.04 -22.91 3.61
N GLU A 256 -16.33 -24.17 3.94
CA GLU A 256 -15.81 -25.34 3.21
C GLU A 256 -16.31 -25.36 1.75
N GLU A 257 -17.60 -25.10 1.52
CA GLU A 257 -18.18 -24.99 0.18
C GLU A 257 -17.52 -23.86 -0.63
N GLN A 258 -17.32 -22.69 0.00
CA GLN A 258 -16.65 -21.55 -0.62
C GLN A 258 -15.19 -21.90 -0.99
N PHE A 259 -14.45 -22.53 -0.08
CA PHE A 259 -13.08 -22.96 -0.36
C PHE A 259 -13.00 -24.01 -1.47
N ASN A 260 -13.96 -24.94 -1.52
CA ASN A 260 -14.03 -25.91 -2.61
C ASN A 260 -14.31 -25.24 -3.95
N PHE A 261 -15.21 -24.26 -3.99
CA PHE A 261 -15.47 -23.47 -5.20
C PHE A 261 -14.22 -22.72 -5.68
N GLU A 262 -13.49 -22.07 -4.77
CA GLU A 262 -12.22 -21.40 -5.09
C GLU A 262 -11.16 -22.39 -5.58
N CYS A 263 -11.08 -23.58 -4.98
CA CYS A 263 -10.18 -24.64 -5.44
C CYS A 263 -10.55 -25.15 -6.85
N GLU A 264 -11.84 -25.29 -7.17
CA GLU A 264 -12.33 -25.65 -8.50
C GLU A 264 -12.02 -24.57 -9.54
N GLU A 265 -12.21 -23.28 -9.19
CA GLU A 265 -11.85 -22.15 -10.05
C GLU A 265 -10.33 -22.13 -10.33
N LEU A 266 -9.51 -22.31 -9.31
CA LEU A 266 -8.05 -22.41 -9.44
C LEU A 266 -7.62 -23.65 -10.26
N CYS A 267 -8.32 -24.77 -10.14
CA CYS A 267 -8.07 -25.96 -10.95
C CYS A 267 -8.47 -25.75 -12.42
N SER A 268 -9.56 -25.02 -12.67
CA SER A 268 -9.92 -24.54 -14.02
C SER A 268 -8.83 -23.65 -14.61
N ASP A 269 -8.23 -22.80 -13.78
CA ASP A 269 -7.14 -21.89 -14.20
C ASP A 269 -5.83 -22.60 -14.52
N LYS A 270 -5.56 -23.79 -13.95
CA LYS A 270 -4.44 -24.63 -14.42
C LYS A 270 -4.55 -25.00 -15.90
N GLY A 271 -5.77 -25.10 -16.45
CA GLY A 271 -5.97 -25.28 -17.88
C GLY A 271 -5.41 -24.11 -18.69
N ARG A 272 -5.57 -22.88 -18.18
CA ARG A 272 -4.97 -21.67 -18.77
C ARG A 272 -3.46 -21.63 -18.58
N GLU A 273 -2.95 -22.12 -17.45
CA GLU A 273 -1.49 -22.21 -17.21
C GLU A 273 -0.79 -23.06 -18.28
N GLN A 274 -1.34 -24.24 -18.60
CA GLN A 274 -0.79 -25.08 -19.67
C GLN A 274 -0.85 -24.36 -21.02
N GLN A 275 -1.95 -23.67 -21.32
CA GLN A 275 -2.09 -22.88 -22.54
C GLN A 275 -1.07 -21.73 -22.61
N TYR A 276 -0.78 -21.07 -21.49
CA TYR A 276 0.28 -20.05 -21.43
C TYR A 276 1.68 -20.63 -21.62
N ARG A 277 1.95 -21.84 -21.08
CA ARG A 277 3.21 -22.55 -21.31
C ARG A 277 3.41 -22.91 -22.78
N ASP A 278 2.37 -23.43 -23.43
CA ASP A 278 2.40 -23.78 -24.86
C ASP A 278 2.57 -22.52 -25.73
N ASN A 279 1.91 -21.41 -25.38
CA ASN A 279 2.09 -20.12 -26.04
C ASN A 279 3.53 -19.60 -25.87
N LEU A 280 4.10 -19.71 -24.66
CA LEU A 280 5.48 -19.29 -24.39
C LEU A 280 6.48 -20.08 -25.24
N GLN A 281 6.30 -21.40 -25.32
CA GLN A 281 7.14 -22.27 -26.15
C GLN A 281 7.00 -21.92 -27.65
N THR A 282 5.79 -21.56 -28.09
CA THR A 282 5.55 -21.10 -29.47
C THR A 282 6.29 -19.78 -29.74
N PHE A 283 6.22 -18.82 -28.83
CA PHE A 283 6.94 -17.55 -28.96
C PHE A 283 8.46 -17.74 -28.96
N GLU A 284 9.00 -18.63 -28.13
CA GLU A 284 10.43 -18.97 -28.14
C GLU A 284 10.87 -19.56 -29.48
N ASN A 285 10.05 -20.44 -30.06
CA ASN A 285 10.30 -21.02 -31.38
C ASN A 285 10.29 -19.96 -32.48
N ASP A 286 9.34 -19.04 -32.44
CA ASP A 286 9.24 -17.96 -33.42
C ASP A 286 10.37 -16.95 -33.27
N PHE A 287 10.77 -16.63 -32.04
CA PHE A 287 11.93 -15.77 -31.78
C PHE A 287 13.22 -16.38 -32.34
N ARG A 288 13.41 -17.69 -32.15
CA ARG A 288 14.54 -18.43 -32.73
C ARG A 288 14.53 -18.36 -34.25
N LYS A 289 13.40 -18.64 -34.91
CA LYS A 289 13.27 -18.54 -36.38
C LYS A 289 13.52 -17.12 -36.88
N ALA A 290 13.00 -16.11 -36.19
CA ALA A 290 13.21 -14.71 -36.54
C ALA A 290 14.69 -14.32 -36.42
N ASN A 291 15.38 -14.83 -35.40
CA ASN A 291 16.81 -14.61 -35.23
C ASN A 291 17.65 -15.33 -36.30
N GLU A 292 17.30 -16.56 -36.66
CA GLU A 292 17.91 -17.29 -37.78
C GLU A 292 17.71 -16.55 -39.11
N TYR A 293 16.51 -16.04 -39.37
CA TYR A 293 16.22 -15.23 -40.54
C TYR A 293 17.02 -13.93 -40.54
N LYS A 294 17.10 -13.22 -39.41
CA LYS A 294 17.92 -12.03 -39.26
C LYS A 294 19.38 -12.32 -39.60
N ASN A 295 19.96 -13.37 -39.03
CA ASN A 295 21.35 -13.75 -39.28
C ASN A 295 21.60 -14.11 -40.76
N SER A 296 20.65 -14.80 -41.39
CA SER A 296 20.69 -15.10 -42.83
C SER A 296 20.68 -13.83 -43.68
N VAL A 297 19.81 -12.86 -43.35
CA VAL A 297 19.75 -11.56 -44.03
C VAL A 297 21.04 -10.77 -43.84
N GLU A 298 21.60 -10.74 -42.62
CA GLU A 298 22.88 -10.07 -42.34
C GLU A 298 24.04 -10.71 -43.14
N ALA A 299 24.09 -12.03 -43.25
CA ALA A 299 25.06 -12.74 -44.08
C ALA A 299 24.90 -12.42 -45.57
N CYS A 300 23.66 -12.35 -46.05
CA CYS A 300 23.35 -11.97 -47.43
C CYS A 300 23.77 -10.51 -47.71
N LEU A 301 23.49 -9.58 -46.79
CA LEU A 301 23.91 -8.19 -46.88
C LEU A 301 25.44 -8.05 -46.90
N LEU A 302 26.16 -8.79 -46.05
CA LEU A 302 27.61 -8.80 -46.05
C LEU A 302 28.16 -9.28 -47.40
N THR A 303 27.60 -10.37 -47.92
CA THR A 303 28.00 -10.93 -49.23
C THR A 303 27.71 -9.94 -50.36
N SER A 304 26.54 -9.31 -50.36
CA SER A 304 26.17 -8.28 -51.35
C SER A 304 27.08 -7.04 -51.26
N ARG A 305 27.52 -6.65 -50.06
CA ARG A 305 28.47 -5.55 -49.88
C ARG A 305 29.87 -5.90 -50.38
N GLN A 306 30.31 -7.15 -50.19
CA GLN A 306 31.56 -7.67 -50.75
C GLN A 306 31.53 -7.71 -52.27
N THR A 307 30.42 -8.17 -52.88
CA THR A 307 30.29 -8.14 -54.34
C THR A 307 30.23 -6.72 -54.88
N LEU A 308 29.52 -5.80 -54.21
CA LEU A 308 29.49 -4.38 -54.60
C LEU A 308 30.88 -3.76 -54.58
N THR A 309 31.69 -4.06 -53.56
CA THR A 309 33.07 -3.56 -53.46
C THR A 309 33.96 -4.15 -54.56
N SER A 310 33.86 -5.45 -54.85
CA SER A 310 34.57 -6.08 -55.98
C SER A 310 34.20 -5.44 -57.32
N VAL A 311 32.91 -5.31 -57.61
CA VAL A 311 32.40 -4.71 -58.85
C VAL A 311 32.79 -3.23 -58.95
N SER A 312 32.86 -2.50 -57.82
CA SER A 312 33.34 -1.12 -57.82
C SER A 312 34.83 -1.02 -58.17
N ALA A 313 35.65 -1.95 -57.70
CA ALA A 313 37.07 -2.01 -58.03
C ALA A 313 37.30 -2.36 -59.50
N GLU A 314 36.55 -3.34 -60.03
CA GLU A 314 36.57 -3.69 -61.45
C GLU A 314 36.14 -2.52 -62.34
N ASN A 315 35.09 -1.79 -61.96
CA ASN A 315 34.67 -0.60 -62.70
C ASN A 315 35.74 0.48 -62.72
N GLU A 316 36.47 0.68 -61.61
CA GLU A 316 37.54 1.66 -61.55
C GLU A 316 38.74 1.24 -62.42
N GLU A 317 39.06 -0.06 -62.47
CA GLU A 317 40.08 -0.61 -63.37
C GLU A 317 39.68 -0.42 -64.85
N ILE A 318 38.42 -0.68 -65.19
CA ILE A 318 37.89 -0.47 -66.55
C ILE A 318 37.94 1.02 -66.93
N LYS A 319 37.58 1.93 -66.02
CA LYS A 319 37.71 3.37 -66.26
C LYS A 319 39.16 3.77 -66.54
N GLN A 320 40.12 3.25 -65.77
CA GLN A 320 41.53 3.52 -66.01
C GLN A 320 41.97 3.01 -67.38
N LYS A 321 41.58 1.79 -67.77
CA LYS A 321 41.86 1.24 -69.12
C LYS A 321 41.23 2.09 -70.23
N LEU A 322 40.00 2.56 -70.03
CA LEU A 322 39.31 3.41 -70.99
C LEU A 322 39.99 4.78 -71.12
N GLN A 323 40.50 5.33 -70.02
CA GLN A 323 41.25 6.57 -70.03
C GLN A 323 42.58 6.42 -70.78
N LEU A 324 43.32 5.33 -70.54
CA LEU A 324 44.54 5.00 -71.30
C LEU A 324 44.26 4.88 -72.80
N ALA A 325 43.21 4.14 -73.19
CA ALA A 325 42.82 4.02 -74.59
C ALA A 325 42.41 5.37 -75.21
N ASN A 326 41.76 6.25 -74.44
CA ASN A 326 41.40 7.58 -74.91
C ASN A 326 42.64 8.47 -75.12
N ASP A 327 43.64 8.37 -74.23
CA ASP A 327 44.92 9.06 -74.37
C ASP A 327 45.69 8.56 -75.61
N GLU A 328 45.67 7.25 -75.88
CA GLU A 328 46.22 6.66 -77.10
C GLU A 328 45.50 7.16 -78.36
N VAL A 329 44.17 7.22 -78.34
CA VAL A 329 43.38 7.78 -79.45
C VAL A 329 43.72 9.25 -79.68
N GLN A 330 43.90 10.05 -78.63
CA GLN A 330 44.35 11.43 -78.79
C GLN A 330 45.76 11.52 -79.35
N ALA A 331 46.69 10.68 -78.90
CA ALA A 331 48.04 10.63 -79.44
C ALA A 331 48.05 10.25 -80.93
N LEU A 332 47.20 9.29 -81.34
CA LEU A 332 47.02 8.92 -82.74
C LEU A 332 46.39 10.06 -83.56
N LYS A 333 45.38 10.76 -83.02
CA LYS A 333 44.81 11.94 -83.69
C LYS A 333 45.84 13.03 -83.91
N ASN A 334 46.63 13.36 -82.89
CA ASN A 334 47.70 14.36 -82.99
C ASN A 334 48.76 13.91 -84.02
N ARG A 335 49.09 12.62 -84.06
CA ARG A 335 50.02 12.07 -85.06
C ARG A 335 49.46 12.10 -86.49
N ILE A 336 48.16 11.89 -86.67
CA ILE A 336 47.48 12.05 -87.96
C ILE A 336 47.49 13.53 -88.37
N GLU A 337 47.22 14.46 -87.45
CA GLU A 337 47.32 15.90 -87.72
C GLU A 337 48.74 16.32 -88.10
N GLU A 338 49.77 15.82 -87.39
CA GLU A 338 51.18 16.05 -87.74
C GLU A 338 51.55 15.45 -89.11
N GLN A 339 51.04 14.26 -89.43
CA GLN A 339 51.24 13.63 -90.74
C GLN A 339 50.52 14.37 -91.86
N ASN A 340 49.30 14.87 -91.61
CA ASN A 340 48.58 15.73 -92.55
C ASN A 340 49.29 17.08 -92.74
N SER A 341 49.94 17.61 -91.70
CA SER A 341 50.76 18.82 -91.78
C SER A 341 52.08 18.61 -92.54
N LYS A 342 52.73 17.44 -92.40
CA LYS A 342 54.00 17.11 -93.06
C LYS A 342 53.89 16.51 -94.47
N PHE A 343 52.85 15.73 -94.74
CA PHE A 343 52.66 14.97 -95.98
C PHE A 343 51.32 15.27 -96.66
N GLY A 344 50.63 16.33 -96.24
CA GLY A 344 49.41 16.81 -96.88
C GLY A 344 49.60 16.93 -98.38
N ILE A 345 48.91 16.06 -99.13
CA ILE A 345 48.88 16.06 -100.58
C ILE A 345 48.41 17.45 -101.02
N SER A 346 49.25 18.17 -101.75
CA SER A 346 48.92 19.46 -102.36
C SER A 346 47.56 19.37 -103.05
N GLY A 347 46.71 20.38 -102.82
CA GLY A 347 45.34 20.46 -103.36
C GLY A 347 45.23 20.34 -104.88
N GLU A 348 46.34 20.29 -105.61
CA GLU A 348 46.42 20.08 -107.05
C GLU A 348 46.33 18.60 -107.46
N SER A 349 46.89 17.69 -106.66
CA SER A 349 46.75 16.23 -106.90
C SER A 349 45.39 15.68 -106.47
N ALA A 350 44.79 16.24 -105.42
CA ALA A 350 43.43 15.89 -105.00
C ALA A 350 42.37 16.31 -106.04
N ARG A 351 42.56 17.44 -106.74
CA ARG A 351 41.65 17.91 -107.80
C ARG A 351 41.73 17.06 -109.07
N LYS A 352 42.91 16.56 -109.45
CA LYS A 352 43.06 15.61 -110.58
C LYS A 352 42.36 14.28 -110.32
N LEU A 353 42.55 13.70 -109.13
CA LEU A 353 41.86 12.46 -108.72
C LEU A 353 40.34 12.63 -108.67
N THR A 354 39.85 13.79 -108.20
CA THR A 354 38.39 14.05 -108.17
C THR A 354 37.79 14.13 -109.59
N MET A 355 38.56 14.63 -110.56
CA MET A 355 38.12 14.68 -111.97
C MET A 355 38.13 13.29 -112.64
N GLU A 356 39.12 12.45 -112.35
CA GLU A 356 39.17 11.06 -112.85
C GLU A 356 38.04 10.20 -112.25
N ILE A 357 37.73 10.37 -110.97
CA ILE A 357 36.60 9.68 -110.30
C ILE A 357 35.26 10.04 -110.95
N ALA A 358 35.06 11.30 -111.35
CA ALA A 358 33.85 11.70 -112.08
C ALA A 358 33.74 11.00 -113.44
N ASN A 359 34.85 10.90 -114.17
CA ASN A 359 34.88 10.27 -115.50
C ASN A 359 34.63 8.74 -115.43
N TYR A 360 35.16 8.06 -114.40
CA TYR A 360 34.89 6.63 -114.18
C TYR A 360 33.44 6.36 -113.76
N LYS A 361 32.80 7.31 -113.08
CA LYS A 361 31.39 7.18 -112.65
C LYS A 361 30.43 7.21 -113.84
N ASP A 362 30.69 8.05 -114.84
CA ASP A 362 29.87 8.13 -116.06
C ASP A 362 30.02 6.89 -116.94
N ILE A 363 31.22 6.29 -117.01
CA ILE A 363 31.46 5.02 -117.71
C ILE A 363 30.73 3.86 -117.01
N LEU A 364 30.75 3.81 -115.67
CA LEU A 364 30.02 2.79 -114.90
C LEU A 364 28.50 2.86 -115.14
N GLN A 365 27.92 4.06 -115.16
CA GLN A 365 26.49 4.26 -115.41
C GLN A 365 26.08 3.78 -116.82
N ALA A 366 26.93 4.01 -117.83
CA ALA A 366 26.69 3.53 -119.20
C ALA A 366 26.81 2.00 -119.34
N THR A 367 27.72 1.36 -118.60
CA THR A 367 27.84 -0.11 -118.57
C THR A 367 26.69 -0.79 -117.82
N GLN A 368 26.16 -0.15 -116.77
CA GLN A 368 25.04 -0.68 -115.99
C GLN A 368 23.75 -0.73 -116.83
N ASN A 369 23.50 0.30 -117.65
CA ASN A 369 22.33 0.33 -118.52
C ASN A 369 22.35 -0.75 -119.62
N LYS A 370 23.54 -1.11 -120.14
CA LYS A 370 23.71 -2.22 -121.10
C LYS A 370 23.56 -3.61 -120.44
N LEU A 371 23.94 -3.73 -119.17
CA LEU A 371 23.78 -4.97 -118.40
C LEU A 371 22.29 -5.28 -118.16
N GLU A 372 21.49 -4.27 -117.86
CA GLU A 372 20.03 -4.41 -117.64
C GLU A 372 19.27 -4.79 -118.93
N GLU A 373 19.76 -4.38 -120.11
CA GLU A 373 19.23 -4.82 -121.41
C GLU A 373 19.45 -6.33 -121.64
N VAL A 374 20.65 -6.84 -121.31
CA VAL A 374 21.02 -8.26 -121.47
C VAL A 374 20.29 -9.17 -120.46
N PHE A 375 19.98 -8.67 -119.27
CA PHE A 375 19.19 -9.42 -118.29
C PHE A 375 17.71 -9.58 -118.69
N LYS A 376 17.14 -8.65 -119.46
CA LYS A 376 15.76 -8.75 -119.97
C LYS A 376 15.60 -9.81 -121.06
N GLU A 377 16.61 -10.05 -121.89
CA GLU A 377 16.59 -11.11 -122.92
C GLU A 377 16.71 -12.52 -122.33
N LYS A 378 17.51 -12.69 -121.26
CA LYS A 378 17.79 -14.01 -120.65
C LYS A 378 16.68 -14.54 -119.74
N TRP A 379 15.78 -13.67 -119.25
CA TRP A 379 14.69 -14.04 -118.34
C TRP A 379 13.49 -14.70 -119.04
N SER A 380 13.34 -14.55 -120.37
CA SER A 380 12.14 -14.97 -121.08
C SER A 380 12.06 -16.48 -121.43
N VAL A 381 13.12 -17.28 -121.20
CA VAL A 381 13.19 -18.67 -121.72
C VAL A 381 13.17 -19.79 -120.67
N THR A 382 13.27 -19.53 -119.36
CA THR A 382 13.35 -20.63 -118.37
C THR A 382 12.53 -20.40 -117.12
N ASN A 383 11.19 -20.52 -117.20
CA ASN A 383 10.42 -20.75 -115.97
C ASN A 383 8.98 -21.30 -116.17
N LYS A 384 8.84 -22.62 -116.37
CA LYS A 384 7.56 -23.32 -116.08
C LYS A 384 7.69 -24.67 -115.34
N ALA A 385 8.88 -25.24 -115.16
CA ALA A 385 9.06 -26.52 -114.45
C ALA A 385 9.54 -26.44 -112.98
N LYS A 386 10.01 -25.27 -112.48
CA LYS A 386 10.54 -25.11 -111.11
C LYS A 386 9.53 -24.63 -110.04
N ASN A 387 8.27 -24.37 -110.42
CA ASN A 387 7.28 -23.75 -109.52
C ASN A 387 6.46 -24.73 -108.67
N ALA A 388 6.38 -26.02 -109.01
CA ALA A 388 5.58 -27.00 -108.25
C ALA A 388 6.32 -27.53 -107.02
N PHE A 389 7.57 -27.99 -107.18
CA PHE A 389 8.40 -28.51 -106.08
C PHE A 389 8.73 -27.45 -105.03
N LYS A 390 8.98 -26.20 -105.45
CA LYS A 390 9.18 -25.07 -104.52
C LYS A 390 7.96 -24.78 -103.64
N LYS A 391 6.74 -24.98 -104.15
CA LYS A 391 5.52 -24.80 -103.36
C LYS A 391 5.35 -25.89 -102.30
N GLN A 392 5.72 -27.14 -102.62
CA GLN A 392 5.68 -28.25 -101.67
C GLN A 392 6.73 -28.10 -100.55
N ILE A 393 7.96 -27.68 -100.88
CA ILE A 393 9.00 -27.36 -99.87
C ILE A 393 8.54 -26.21 -98.96
N ALA A 394 8.00 -25.12 -99.53
CA ALA A 394 7.51 -23.99 -98.73
C ALA A 394 6.37 -24.40 -97.76
N SER A 395 5.50 -25.34 -98.16
CA SER A 395 4.46 -25.88 -97.29
C SER A 395 5.03 -26.73 -96.15
N TYR A 396 6.08 -27.51 -96.41
CA TYR A 396 6.78 -28.31 -95.40
C TYR A 396 7.56 -27.43 -94.41
N GLU A 397 8.24 -26.39 -94.89
CA GLU A 397 8.91 -25.40 -94.05
C GLU A 397 7.94 -24.68 -93.11
N ASN A 398 6.73 -24.37 -93.59
CA ASN A 398 5.68 -23.79 -92.75
C ASN A 398 5.19 -24.77 -91.67
N LEU A 399 5.01 -26.06 -92.00
CA LEU A 399 4.67 -27.10 -91.02
C LEU A 399 5.78 -27.27 -89.97
N LEU A 400 7.06 -27.27 -90.37
CA LEU A 400 8.18 -27.30 -89.45
C LEU A 400 8.23 -26.08 -88.53
N SER A 401 7.89 -24.89 -89.04
CA SER A 401 7.80 -23.66 -88.25
C SER A 401 6.71 -23.76 -87.18
N LEU A 402 5.54 -24.28 -87.55
CA LEU A 402 4.43 -24.50 -86.60
C LEU A 402 4.80 -25.55 -85.55
N LEU A 403 5.47 -26.64 -85.95
CA LEU A 403 5.92 -27.69 -85.03
C LEU A 403 6.97 -27.14 -84.05
N LYS A 404 7.95 -26.36 -84.52
CA LYS A 404 8.96 -25.71 -83.67
C LYS A 404 8.34 -24.75 -82.66
N LYS A 405 7.30 -24.01 -83.05
CA LYS A 405 6.54 -23.17 -82.11
C LYS A 405 5.81 -24.01 -81.05
N ALA A 406 5.18 -25.11 -81.43
CA ALA A 406 4.52 -26.00 -80.48
C ALA A 406 5.49 -26.70 -79.52
N MET A 407 6.74 -26.95 -79.95
CA MET A 407 7.82 -27.49 -79.11
C MET A 407 8.53 -26.43 -78.26
N SER A 408 8.38 -25.13 -78.57
CA SER A 408 9.07 -24.08 -77.81
C SER A 408 8.56 -24.06 -76.36
N GLY A 409 9.45 -24.37 -75.42
CA GLY A 409 9.13 -24.52 -74.01
C GLY A 409 9.01 -25.97 -73.52
N LEU A 410 8.93 -26.96 -74.42
CA LEU A 410 8.92 -28.38 -74.08
C LEU A 410 10.31 -28.99 -74.26
N VAL A 411 10.78 -29.78 -73.29
CA VAL A 411 12.00 -30.58 -73.42
C VAL A 411 11.65 -31.87 -74.15
N ILE A 412 11.97 -31.97 -75.44
CA ILE A 412 11.69 -33.13 -76.28
C ILE A 412 12.95 -33.54 -77.04
N ASP A 413 13.41 -34.78 -76.83
CA ASP A 413 14.52 -35.40 -77.57
C ASP A 413 14.01 -35.98 -78.90
N ILE A 414 13.92 -35.13 -79.93
CA ILE A 414 13.70 -35.57 -81.32
C ILE A 414 14.88 -35.09 -82.16
N GLU A 415 15.50 -36.01 -82.92
CA GLU A 415 16.51 -35.66 -83.92
C GLU A 415 15.96 -34.65 -84.94
N PRO A 416 16.69 -33.57 -85.27
CA PRO A 416 16.20 -32.50 -86.13
C PRO A 416 15.65 -33.01 -87.47
N PHE A 417 14.45 -32.56 -87.84
CA PHE A 417 13.89 -32.78 -89.17
C PHE A 417 14.71 -31.99 -90.20
N GLY A 418 15.22 -32.68 -91.23
CA GLY A 418 16.06 -32.09 -92.28
C GLY A 418 15.26 -31.40 -93.40
N VAL A 419 15.93 -30.62 -94.25
CA VAL A 419 15.31 -30.01 -95.45
C VAL A 419 15.35 -31.03 -96.59
N PRO A 420 14.21 -31.47 -97.15
CA PRO A 420 14.19 -32.50 -98.19
C PRO A 420 14.71 -31.98 -99.53
N GLU A 421 15.63 -32.73 -100.15
CA GLU A 421 16.24 -32.37 -101.44
C GLU A 421 15.45 -32.92 -102.65
N ASN A 422 14.68 -34.00 -102.44
CA ASN A 422 13.90 -34.70 -103.48
C ASN A 422 12.48 -35.08 -102.99
N GLU A 423 11.56 -35.39 -103.91
CA GLU A 423 10.15 -35.71 -103.60
C GLU A 423 10.01 -36.99 -102.74
N THR A 424 10.90 -37.97 -102.91
CA THR A 424 10.97 -39.19 -102.07
C THR A 424 11.45 -38.92 -100.65
N THR A 425 12.37 -37.97 -100.46
CA THR A 425 12.85 -37.56 -99.12
C THR A 425 11.81 -36.73 -98.37
N LEU A 426 10.95 -35.99 -99.08
CA LEU A 426 9.86 -35.22 -98.49
C LEU A 426 8.79 -36.13 -97.89
N ASP A 427 8.40 -37.20 -98.61
CA ASP A 427 7.41 -38.17 -98.13
C ASP A 427 7.89 -38.95 -96.89
N ALA A 428 9.18 -39.30 -96.84
CA ALA A 428 9.78 -39.98 -95.68
C ALA A 428 9.76 -39.10 -94.41
N GLU A 429 10.14 -37.82 -94.52
CA GLU A 429 10.13 -36.89 -93.39
C GLU A 429 8.70 -36.53 -92.93
N LEU A 430 7.74 -36.41 -93.85
CA LEU A 430 6.33 -36.21 -93.50
C LEU A 430 5.77 -37.40 -92.69
N LYS A 431 6.06 -38.63 -93.11
CA LYS A 431 5.64 -39.85 -92.38
C LYS A 431 6.28 -39.95 -91.00
N ARG A 432 7.55 -39.53 -90.86
CA ARG A 432 8.25 -39.47 -89.56
C ARG A 432 7.64 -38.42 -88.63
N MET A 433 7.31 -37.24 -89.17
CA MET A 433 6.65 -36.19 -88.43
C MET A 433 5.27 -36.62 -87.91
N ASP A 434 4.48 -37.31 -88.74
CA ASP A 434 3.14 -37.80 -88.38
C ASP A 434 3.19 -38.94 -87.35
N ARG A 435 4.10 -39.91 -87.52
CA ARG A 435 4.15 -41.11 -86.66
C ARG A 435 4.87 -40.90 -85.33
N VAL A 436 5.85 -40.01 -85.28
CA VAL A 436 6.74 -39.86 -84.11
C VAL A 436 6.68 -38.46 -83.54
N GLY A 437 6.80 -37.42 -84.37
CA GLY A 437 6.85 -36.03 -83.90
C GLY A 437 5.56 -35.58 -83.23
N ILE A 438 4.44 -35.64 -83.95
CA ILE A 438 3.14 -35.13 -83.48
C ILE A 438 2.64 -35.88 -82.22
N PRO A 439 2.68 -37.23 -82.14
CA PRO A 439 2.21 -37.96 -80.96
C PRO A 439 3.01 -37.65 -79.69
N LEU A 440 4.34 -37.56 -79.80
CA LEU A 440 5.22 -37.28 -78.66
C LEU A 440 5.02 -35.86 -78.12
N ILE A 441 4.85 -34.87 -79.01
CA ILE A 441 4.52 -33.49 -78.62
C ILE A 441 3.17 -33.45 -77.89
N LYS A 442 2.16 -34.17 -78.39
CA LYS A 442 0.83 -34.22 -77.79
C LYS A 442 0.84 -34.87 -76.40
N GLU A 443 1.63 -35.93 -76.21
CA GLU A 443 1.80 -36.58 -74.92
C GLU A 443 2.45 -35.64 -73.89
N LYS A 444 3.55 -34.99 -74.26
CA LYS A 444 4.26 -34.04 -73.38
C LYS A 444 3.41 -32.84 -73.01
N LEU A 445 2.68 -32.28 -73.96
CA LEU A 445 1.80 -31.13 -73.73
C LEU A 445 0.62 -31.50 -72.81
N ASN A 446 0.09 -32.72 -72.92
CA ASN A 446 -0.91 -33.23 -71.98
C ASN A 446 -0.33 -33.47 -70.58
N ALA A 447 0.90 -33.95 -70.46
CA ALA A 447 1.57 -34.14 -69.17
C ALA A 447 1.77 -32.81 -68.42
N GLU A 448 2.28 -31.77 -69.12
CA GLU A 448 2.41 -30.43 -68.53
C GLU A 448 1.06 -29.84 -68.13
N LYS A 449 0.01 -30.04 -68.94
CA LYS A 449 -1.34 -29.59 -68.61
C LYS A 449 -1.83 -30.21 -67.28
N ILE A 450 -1.66 -31.51 -67.11
CA ILE A 450 -2.04 -32.21 -65.87
C ILE A 450 -1.23 -31.67 -64.69
N GLU A 451 0.07 -31.43 -64.87
CA GLU A 451 0.92 -30.87 -63.81
C GLU A 451 0.48 -29.46 -63.40
N LEU A 452 0.16 -28.60 -64.37
CA LEU A 452 -0.36 -27.26 -64.12
C LEU A 452 -1.72 -27.30 -63.40
N ASP A 453 -2.63 -28.17 -63.82
CA ASP A 453 -3.92 -28.36 -63.15
C ASP A 453 -3.73 -28.85 -61.69
N CYS A 454 -2.78 -29.76 -61.44
CA CYS A 454 -2.41 -30.17 -60.10
C CYS A 454 -1.84 -29.04 -59.25
N LYS A 455 -0.94 -28.21 -59.81
CA LYS A 455 -0.37 -27.04 -59.12
C LYS A 455 -1.46 -26.02 -58.79
N LEU A 456 -2.35 -25.74 -59.73
CA LEU A 456 -3.46 -24.81 -59.56
C LEU A 456 -4.46 -25.29 -58.49
N SER A 457 -4.75 -26.59 -58.46
CA SER A 457 -5.59 -27.19 -57.42
C SER A 457 -4.96 -27.06 -56.02
N ARG A 458 -3.65 -27.35 -55.89
CA ARG A 458 -2.92 -27.16 -54.61
C ARG A 458 -2.89 -25.71 -54.16
N ALA A 459 -2.67 -24.77 -55.07
CA ALA A 459 -2.68 -23.34 -54.76
C ALA A 459 -4.05 -22.88 -54.24
N LYS A 460 -5.15 -23.32 -54.88
CA LYS A 460 -6.51 -23.04 -54.40
C LYS A 460 -6.79 -23.63 -53.02
N GLN A 461 -6.33 -24.85 -52.76
CA GLN A 461 -6.48 -25.46 -51.45
C GLN A 461 -5.72 -24.69 -50.37
N SER A 462 -4.48 -24.26 -50.65
CA SER A 462 -3.69 -23.41 -49.75
C SER A 462 -4.40 -22.08 -49.46
N GLN A 463 -4.92 -21.44 -50.50
CA GLN A 463 -5.64 -20.18 -50.37
C GLN A 463 -6.89 -20.31 -49.49
N ASN A 464 -7.63 -21.41 -49.61
CA ASN A 464 -8.80 -21.66 -48.75
C ASN A 464 -8.43 -21.83 -47.28
N LEU A 465 -7.34 -22.56 -46.99
CA LEU A 465 -6.85 -22.72 -45.61
C LEU A 465 -6.39 -21.39 -45.01
N ASP A 466 -5.76 -20.53 -45.81
CA ASP A 466 -5.34 -19.22 -45.33
C ASP A 466 -6.53 -18.27 -45.12
N ASN A 467 -7.56 -18.35 -45.97
CA ASN A 467 -8.82 -17.62 -45.75
C ASN A 467 -9.51 -18.05 -44.45
N GLU A 468 -9.56 -19.35 -44.16
CA GLU A 468 -10.13 -19.89 -42.91
C GLU A 468 -9.36 -19.39 -41.68
N LYS A 469 -8.02 -19.39 -41.73
CA LYS A 469 -7.19 -18.81 -40.66
C LYS A 469 -7.47 -17.33 -40.46
N VAL A 470 -7.62 -16.55 -41.54
CA VAL A 470 -7.93 -15.13 -41.46
C VAL A 470 -9.29 -14.91 -40.78
N GLU A 471 -10.29 -15.74 -41.07
CA GLU A 471 -11.61 -15.63 -40.45
C GLU A 471 -11.55 -15.93 -38.94
N ILE A 472 -10.85 -17.00 -38.55
CA ILE A 472 -10.62 -17.36 -37.14
C ILE A 472 -9.90 -16.23 -36.39
N GLU A 473 -8.87 -15.63 -36.99
CA GLU A 473 -8.14 -14.53 -36.36
C GLU A 473 -8.98 -13.25 -36.24
N LYS A 474 -9.91 -12.98 -37.17
CA LYS A 474 -10.87 -11.88 -37.01
C LYS A 474 -11.80 -12.13 -35.83
N GLU A 475 -12.36 -13.33 -35.69
CA GLU A 475 -13.25 -13.69 -34.58
C GLU A 475 -12.54 -13.53 -33.23
N LYS A 476 -11.31 -14.07 -33.10
CA LYS A 476 -10.49 -13.87 -31.90
C LYS A 476 -10.25 -12.40 -31.59
N ASN A 477 -9.99 -11.58 -32.60
CA ASN A 477 -9.74 -10.14 -32.41
C ASN A 477 -11.01 -9.39 -31.97
N GLU A 478 -12.18 -9.81 -32.45
CA GLU A 478 -13.46 -9.28 -31.97
C GLU A 478 -13.76 -9.68 -30.52
N GLU A 479 -13.46 -10.91 -30.13
CA GLU A 479 -13.57 -11.37 -28.74
C GLU A 479 -12.63 -10.60 -27.82
N MET A 480 -11.36 -10.44 -28.22
CA MET A 480 -10.37 -9.64 -27.48
C MET A 480 -10.83 -8.18 -27.31
N LYS A 481 -11.46 -7.58 -28.33
CA LYS A 481 -12.05 -6.24 -28.20
C LYS A 481 -13.21 -6.19 -27.20
N LYS A 482 -14.12 -7.17 -27.25
CA LYS A 482 -15.25 -7.25 -26.29
C LYS A 482 -14.74 -7.38 -24.86
N GLU A 483 -13.70 -8.19 -24.65
CA GLU A 483 -13.10 -8.37 -23.33
C GLU A 483 -12.38 -7.10 -22.85
N GLN A 484 -11.63 -6.44 -23.74
CA GLN A 484 -11.02 -5.15 -23.44
C GLN A 484 -12.07 -4.09 -23.07
N ASP A 485 -13.22 -4.08 -23.73
CA ASP A 485 -14.32 -3.18 -23.41
C ASP A 485 -14.96 -3.50 -22.05
N ARG A 486 -15.07 -4.77 -21.67
CA ARG A 486 -15.53 -5.17 -20.32
C ARG A 486 -14.58 -4.68 -19.24
N ILE A 487 -13.27 -4.91 -19.43
CA ILE A 487 -12.22 -4.43 -18.52
C ILE A 487 -12.23 -2.89 -18.43
N ASN A 488 -12.44 -2.20 -19.55
CA ASN A 488 -12.52 -0.75 -19.55
C ASN A 488 -13.76 -0.23 -18.78
N ARG A 489 -14.89 -0.95 -18.85
CA ARG A 489 -16.11 -0.63 -18.09
C ARG A 489 -15.96 -0.87 -16.59
N THR A 490 -15.33 -1.97 -16.16
CA THR A 490 -15.01 -2.22 -14.74
C THR A 490 -14.07 -1.15 -14.20
N ARG A 491 -12.96 -0.89 -14.88
CA ARG A 491 -12.03 0.20 -14.49
C ARG A 491 -12.69 1.57 -14.42
N LYS A 492 -13.71 1.82 -15.26
CA LYS A 492 -14.47 3.08 -15.21
C LYS A 492 -15.35 3.15 -13.96
N ARG A 493 -16.08 2.07 -13.64
CA ARG A 493 -16.90 1.98 -12.42
C ARG A 493 -16.05 2.13 -11.17
N GLU A 494 -14.93 1.40 -11.08
CA GLU A 494 -13.98 1.53 -9.97
C GLU A 494 -13.53 2.99 -9.82
N ARG A 495 -13.14 3.67 -10.91
CA ARG A 495 -12.76 5.10 -10.85
C ARG A 495 -13.88 6.02 -10.40
N GLU A 496 -15.14 5.69 -10.68
CA GLU A 496 -16.31 6.46 -10.24
C GLU A 496 -16.55 6.21 -8.74
N GLU A 497 -16.50 4.96 -8.29
CA GLU A 497 -16.58 4.57 -6.87
C GLU A 497 -15.47 5.23 -6.03
N TRP A 498 -14.22 5.19 -6.50
CA TRP A 498 -13.09 5.87 -5.86
C TRP A 498 -13.29 7.40 -5.76
N LYS A 499 -13.95 8.01 -6.74
CA LYS A 499 -14.26 9.45 -6.70
C LYS A 499 -15.37 9.76 -5.72
N GLU A 500 -16.40 8.93 -5.67
CA GLU A 500 -17.50 9.07 -4.71
C GLU A 500 -17.00 8.89 -3.28
N GLU A 501 -16.18 7.88 -3.03
CA GLU A 501 -15.56 7.62 -1.73
C GLU A 501 -14.66 8.78 -1.30
N ARG A 502 -13.83 9.31 -2.21
CA ARG A 502 -13.02 10.49 -1.93
C ARG A 502 -13.87 11.71 -1.57
N CYS A 503 -14.97 11.94 -2.28
CA CYS A 503 -15.90 13.04 -2.00
C CYS A 503 -16.58 12.86 -0.64
N ARG A 504 -16.90 11.62 -0.25
CA ARG A 504 -17.44 11.29 1.08
C ARG A 504 -16.43 11.62 2.18
N LEU A 505 -15.20 11.15 2.04
CA LEU A 505 -14.12 11.40 3.00
C LEU A 505 -13.78 12.89 3.10
N GLU A 506 -13.83 13.64 1.99
CA GLU A 506 -13.59 15.08 1.99
C GLU A 506 -14.68 15.83 2.79
N LYS A 507 -15.95 15.44 2.64
CA LYS A 507 -17.05 15.99 3.46
C LYS A 507 -16.92 15.65 4.95
N GLU A 508 -16.49 14.45 5.27
CA GLU A 508 -16.25 14.03 6.66
C GLU A 508 -15.09 14.81 7.28
N LEU A 509 -14.03 15.04 6.51
CA LEU A 509 -12.89 15.86 6.92
C LEU A 509 -13.32 17.31 7.19
N ASP A 510 -14.14 17.90 6.32
CA ASP A 510 -14.69 19.24 6.53
C ASP A 510 -15.56 19.32 7.79
N GLN A 511 -16.38 18.28 8.06
CA GLN A 511 -17.18 18.20 9.29
C GLN A 511 -16.30 18.15 10.54
N LEU A 512 -15.29 17.29 10.54
CA LEU A 512 -14.35 17.16 11.66
C LEU A 512 -13.52 18.44 11.86
N GLN A 513 -13.18 19.16 10.80
CA GLN A 513 -12.53 20.47 10.91
C GLN A 513 -13.44 21.50 11.56
N ASN A 514 -14.71 21.58 11.16
CA ASN A 514 -15.68 22.47 11.78
C ASN A 514 -15.88 22.13 13.27
N GLU A 515 -16.01 20.85 13.62
CA GLU A 515 -16.12 20.40 15.01
C GLU A 515 -14.88 20.79 15.84
N LYS A 516 -13.68 20.62 15.26
CA LYS A 516 -12.44 21.04 15.89
C LYS A 516 -12.39 22.54 16.13
N GLU A 517 -12.83 23.36 15.17
CA GLU A 517 -12.90 24.82 15.33
C GLU A 517 -13.84 25.19 16.49
N ILE A 518 -15.04 24.62 16.54
CA ILE A 518 -16.01 24.84 17.63
C ILE A 518 -15.43 24.44 19.00
N LEU A 519 -14.74 23.30 19.07
CA LEU A 519 -14.08 22.86 20.30
C LEU A 519 -12.94 23.78 20.72
N THR A 520 -12.20 24.32 19.75
CA THR A 520 -11.12 25.27 20.02
C THR A 520 -11.65 26.59 20.56
N GLU A 521 -12.78 27.08 20.02
CA GLU A 521 -13.49 28.25 20.56
C GLU A 521 -13.95 28.01 22.01
N LYS A 522 -14.56 26.85 22.29
CA LYS A 522 -14.97 26.48 23.66
C LYS A 522 -13.80 26.41 24.64
N ILE A 523 -12.64 25.91 24.22
CA ILE A 523 -11.44 25.90 25.07
C ILE A 523 -10.99 27.33 25.38
N GLN A 524 -11.01 28.23 24.40
CA GLN A 524 -10.66 29.64 24.63
C GLN A 524 -11.65 30.34 25.58
N GLU A 525 -12.94 30.00 25.50
CA GLU A 525 -13.95 30.48 26.46
C GLU A 525 -13.66 29.98 27.88
N ILE A 526 -13.33 28.69 28.04
CA ILE A 526 -12.96 28.11 29.34
C ILE A 526 -11.70 28.78 29.91
N ASP A 527 -10.65 28.97 29.10
CA ASP A 527 -9.43 29.70 29.50
C ASP A 527 -9.74 31.14 29.93
N GLY A 528 -10.75 31.76 29.31
CA GLY A 528 -11.26 33.07 29.69
C GLY A 528 -11.96 33.08 31.05
N LEU A 529 -12.82 32.08 31.31
CA LEU A 529 -13.50 31.89 32.59
C LEU A 529 -12.51 31.56 33.71
N ASP A 530 -11.50 30.73 33.46
CA ASP A 530 -10.47 30.40 34.46
C ASP A 530 -9.67 31.63 34.90
N LYS A 531 -9.38 32.55 33.98
CA LYS A 531 -8.77 33.84 34.33
C LYS A 531 -9.69 34.69 35.20
N GLN A 532 -10.98 34.77 34.87
CA GLN A 532 -11.96 35.51 35.67
C GLN A 532 -12.07 34.92 37.08
N ILE A 533 -12.18 33.59 37.20
CA ILE A 533 -12.20 32.88 38.49
C ILE A 533 -10.91 33.15 39.27
N SER A 534 -9.74 33.10 38.62
CA SER A 534 -8.45 33.39 39.28
C SER A 534 -8.38 34.82 39.82
N ASP A 535 -8.90 35.79 39.06
CA ASP A 535 -8.89 37.19 39.47
C ASP A 535 -9.92 37.48 40.58
N GLU A 536 -11.10 36.84 40.53
CA GLU A 536 -12.08 36.88 41.63
C GLU A 536 -11.54 36.24 42.91
N GLN A 537 -10.84 35.10 42.81
CA GLN A 537 -10.19 34.46 43.95
C GLN A 537 -9.13 35.37 44.59
N LYS A 538 -8.29 36.03 43.78
CA LYS A 538 -7.31 37.01 44.29
C LYS A 538 -8.01 38.19 44.98
N ALA A 539 -9.08 38.71 44.40
CA ALA A 539 -9.86 39.80 44.98
C ALA A 539 -10.50 39.39 46.32
N TYR A 540 -11.03 38.17 46.41
CA TYR A 540 -11.57 37.60 47.64
C TYR A 540 -10.50 37.45 48.73
N VAL A 541 -9.33 36.89 48.39
CA VAL A 541 -8.20 36.78 49.34
C VAL A 541 -7.77 38.14 49.86
N ALA A 542 -7.63 39.14 48.98
CA ALA A 542 -7.28 40.50 49.37
C ALA A 542 -8.34 41.13 50.31
N LEU A 543 -9.63 40.85 50.09
CA LEU A 543 -10.71 41.29 50.97
C LEU A 543 -10.64 40.60 52.34
N CYS A 544 -10.35 39.30 52.39
CA CYS A 544 -10.14 38.56 53.65
C CYS A 544 -8.95 39.12 54.43
N ASP A 545 -7.83 39.41 53.76
CA ASP A 545 -6.65 40.01 54.39
C ASP A 545 -6.98 41.39 54.98
N LEU A 546 -7.73 42.23 54.25
CA LEU A 546 -8.20 43.53 54.74
C LEU A 546 -9.10 43.38 55.97
N LEU A 547 -10.04 42.43 55.95
CA LEU A 547 -10.94 42.17 57.07
C LEU A 547 -10.17 41.70 58.31
N ASN A 548 -9.22 40.80 58.14
CA ASN A 548 -8.36 40.30 59.23
C ASN A 548 -7.53 41.44 59.83
N ASN A 549 -6.95 42.31 58.99
CA ASN A 549 -6.21 43.49 59.46
C ASN A 549 -7.12 44.42 60.28
N ASN A 550 -8.35 44.68 59.82
CA ASN A 550 -9.31 45.51 60.54
C ASN A 550 -9.73 44.87 61.88
N ILE A 551 -9.94 43.55 61.92
CA ILE A 551 -10.24 42.81 63.16
C ILE A 551 -9.07 42.97 64.14
N GLN A 552 -7.84 42.76 63.68
CA GLN A 552 -6.65 42.89 64.51
C GLN A 552 -6.46 44.33 65.04
N GLU A 553 -6.74 45.35 64.22
CA GLU A 553 -6.72 46.74 64.66
C GLU A 553 -7.79 47.01 65.74
N LEU A 554 -9.00 46.47 65.57
CA LEU A 554 -10.06 46.57 66.57
C LEU A 554 -9.70 45.86 67.88
N GLU A 555 -9.12 44.66 67.80
CA GLU A 555 -8.65 43.90 68.96
C GLU A 555 -7.57 44.69 69.73
N ASN A 556 -6.59 45.26 69.02
CA ASN A 556 -5.57 46.12 69.62
C ASN A 556 -6.19 47.34 70.32
N ARG A 557 -7.14 48.02 69.67
CA ARG A 557 -7.84 49.18 70.27
C ARG A 557 -8.69 48.81 71.48
N ILE A 558 -9.27 47.61 71.50
CA ILE A 558 -10.00 47.09 72.66
C ILE A 558 -9.01 46.81 73.79
N GLN A 559 -7.88 46.16 73.50
CA GLN A 559 -6.87 45.82 74.49
C GLN A 559 -6.21 47.05 75.11
N GLU A 560 -5.85 48.06 74.30
CA GLU A 560 -5.33 49.36 74.77
C GLU A 560 -6.28 50.06 75.75
N LYS A 561 -7.60 49.91 75.57
CA LYS A 561 -8.60 50.48 76.48
C LYS A 561 -8.88 49.60 77.70
N ALA A 562 -8.80 48.28 77.55
CA ALA A 562 -9.08 47.32 78.60
C ALA A 562 -7.94 47.25 79.64
N GLU A 563 -6.67 47.29 79.22
CA GLU A 563 -5.51 47.24 80.12
C GLU A 563 -5.54 48.28 81.25
N PRO A 564 -5.74 49.58 81.01
CA PRO A 564 -5.81 50.57 82.09
C PRO A 564 -7.05 50.40 82.97
N MET A 565 -8.15 49.84 82.45
CA MET A 565 -9.32 49.51 83.27
C MET A 565 -9.04 48.34 84.21
N VAL A 566 -8.41 47.27 83.69
CA VAL A 566 -8.00 46.11 84.48
C VAL A 566 -6.97 46.52 85.54
N GLN A 567 -6.00 47.36 85.19
CA GLN A 567 -5.03 47.87 86.15
C GLN A 567 -5.71 48.67 87.27
N LYS A 568 -6.66 49.55 86.93
CA LYS A 568 -7.46 50.26 87.95
C LYS A 568 -8.28 49.32 88.83
N MET A 569 -8.82 48.23 88.28
CA MET A 569 -9.53 47.22 89.07
C MET A 569 -8.60 46.53 90.06
N ILE A 570 -7.39 46.14 89.62
CA ILE A 570 -6.37 45.54 90.48
C ILE A 570 -5.97 46.52 91.60
N ASP A 571 -5.73 47.78 91.26
CA ASP A 571 -5.36 48.81 92.25
C ASP A 571 -6.48 49.00 93.30
N MET A 572 -7.76 49.01 92.87
CA MET A 572 -8.91 49.05 93.78
C MET A 572 -9.00 47.80 94.67
N GLU A 573 -8.73 46.60 94.15
CA GLU A 573 -8.72 45.37 94.94
C GLU A 573 -7.62 45.37 96.01
N ILE A 574 -6.44 45.88 95.67
CA ILE A 574 -5.34 46.05 96.62
C ILE A 574 -5.75 47.04 97.71
N GLU A 575 -6.37 48.18 97.36
CA GLU A 575 -6.86 49.17 98.31
C GLU A 575 -7.91 48.57 99.26
N ILE A 576 -8.86 47.79 98.73
CA ILE A 576 -9.86 47.05 99.54
C ILE A 576 -9.16 46.06 100.49
N ALA A 577 -8.13 45.35 100.04
CA ALA A 577 -7.39 44.40 100.87
C ALA A 577 -6.65 45.11 102.02
N VAL A 578 -6.03 46.26 101.76
CA VAL A 578 -5.40 47.10 102.79
C VAL A 578 -6.43 47.59 103.80
N LEU A 579 -7.58 48.09 103.35
CA LEU A 579 -8.67 48.53 104.22
C LEU A 579 -9.21 47.38 105.09
N LYS A 580 -9.35 46.17 104.53
CA LYS A 580 -9.73 44.97 105.31
C LYS A 580 -8.69 44.60 106.36
N LYS A 581 -7.40 44.70 106.03
CA LYS A 581 -6.30 44.46 106.97
C LYS A 581 -6.31 45.47 108.12
N ASN A 582 -6.40 46.77 107.81
CA ASN A 582 -6.48 47.84 108.80
C ASN A 582 -7.72 47.68 109.71
N ARG A 583 -8.86 47.27 109.15
CA ARG A 583 -10.07 46.97 109.93
C ARG A 583 -9.83 45.79 110.89
N LYS A 584 -9.11 44.75 110.46
CA LYS A 584 -8.79 43.60 111.30
C LYS A 584 -7.85 43.99 112.45
N GLU A 585 -6.81 44.76 112.17
CA GLU A 585 -5.89 45.29 113.19
C GLU A 585 -6.62 46.19 114.19
N LEU A 586 -7.55 47.03 113.73
CA LEU A 586 -8.41 47.83 114.61
C LEU A 586 -9.30 46.97 115.52
N LEU A 587 -9.91 45.90 114.98
CA LEU A 587 -10.70 44.96 115.78
C LEU A 587 -9.86 44.24 116.83
N GLU A 588 -8.64 43.81 116.49
CA GLU A 588 -7.70 43.18 117.42
C GLU A 588 -7.24 44.15 118.53
N THR A 589 -7.08 45.46 118.23
CA THR A 589 -6.80 46.48 119.27
C THR A 589 -7.99 46.81 120.17
N VAL A 590 -9.23 46.61 119.68
CA VAL A 590 -10.45 46.83 120.48
C VAL A 590 -10.75 45.62 121.38
N GLU A 591 -10.36 44.41 120.99
CA GLU A 591 -10.50 43.20 121.84
C GLU A 591 -9.42 43.08 122.93
N THR A 592 -8.35 43.88 122.86
CA THR A 592 -7.26 43.95 123.86
C THR A 592 -7.41 45.09 124.88
N PHE A 593 -8.47 45.90 124.75
CA PHE A 593 -8.95 46.88 125.72
C PHE A 593 -10.19 46.36 126.43
#